data_AF-A0A172UU78-F1
#
_entry.id   AF-A0A172UU78-F1
#
_cell.length_a   1.000
_cell.length_b   1.000
_cell.length_c   1.000
_cell.angle_alpha   90.00
_cell.angle_beta   90.00
_cell.angle_gamma   90.00
#
_symmetry.space_group_name_H-M   'P 1'
#
loop_
_entity.id
_entity.type
_entity.pdbx_description
1 polymer ?
#
loop_
_entity_poly.entity_id
_entity_poly.type
_entity_poly.pdbx_seq_one_letter_code
_entity_poly.pdbx_strand_id
1 'polypeptide(L)'
;MGKPRPLLGATAELVNAANAVRPLGRKGYSTIATFAFGWPTSENAPLLFTGSVLDVVRRAVLGHYRTRNGRISLVAKALTWGLLALVQRREVVSKRYFEDPLKATLGADYMEAEEPERRPRGVFGTGWTRRRYVHETARYGRHAPNLADIWMRPDLPRDGKAPVLLQIPGGAWMIGMRRPQAYPMLSRLAERGWVCVSIGYRISPRYTWPDHIVDVKQAIAWVKENIATYGGDPEAIHITGGSAGGHLTALAALTPNDPKWQPGFEDADTSVAAAVPIYGRYDWFTDTGNGRPEFIKILEKFIVKLPFAANRQVYLDASPITLVHSDAPPFFILHGEDDSVIPVREGRDFADALRNVSKSPVIYAEIPHAQHAFDFFGSAHGHNTAAAVERFLNWVRGPG
;
A
#
# COMPACT_ATOMS: atom_id res chain seq x y z
N MET A 1 31.65 10.46 27.52
CA MET A 1 30.24 10.70 27.14
C MET A 1 30.13 12.06 26.45
N GLY A 2 29.57 12.14 25.24
CA GLY A 2 29.50 13.40 24.48
C GLY A 2 28.62 14.45 25.16
N LYS A 3 28.96 15.74 25.02
CA LYS A 3 28.14 16.85 25.53
C LYS A 3 26.72 16.76 24.95
N PRO A 4 25.65 16.92 25.76
CA PRO A 4 24.29 16.90 25.26
C PRO A 4 24.10 18.03 24.23
N ARG A 5 23.59 17.69 23.04
CA ARG A 5 23.27 18.63 21.94
C ARG A 5 21.75 18.77 21.78
N PRO A 6 21.04 19.39 22.75
CA PRO A 6 19.57 19.47 22.74
C PRO A 6 19.03 20.23 21.51
N LEU A 7 19.77 21.25 21.06
CA LEU A 7 19.39 22.02 19.87
C LEU A 7 19.43 21.17 18.61
N LEU A 8 20.48 20.36 18.40
CA LEU A 8 20.60 19.50 17.22
C LEU A 8 19.45 18.49 17.12
N GLY A 9 19.10 17.85 18.25
CA GLY A 9 17.98 16.92 18.30
C GLY A 9 16.63 17.60 18.01
N ALA A 10 16.38 18.77 18.61
CA ALA A 10 15.15 19.52 18.38
C ALA A 10 15.04 20.04 16.94
N THR A 11 16.15 20.51 16.33
CA THR A 11 16.18 20.92 14.93
C THR A 11 15.91 19.73 14.00
N ALA A 12 16.52 18.57 14.25
CA ALA A 12 16.28 17.37 13.44
C ALA A 12 14.81 16.94 13.48
N GLU A 13 14.18 17.00 14.66
CA GLU A 13 12.78 16.67 14.82
C GLU A 13 11.85 17.69 14.13
N LEU A 14 12.18 18.99 14.21
CA LEU A 14 11.45 20.04 13.51
C LEU A 14 11.51 19.87 11.99
N VAL A 15 12.70 19.59 11.45
CA VAL A 15 12.89 19.30 10.02
C VAL A 15 12.07 18.08 9.62
N ASN A 16 12.03 17.05 10.46
CA ASN A 16 11.27 15.85 10.16
C ASN A 16 9.74 16.08 10.20
N ALA A 17 9.25 16.87 11.15
CA ALA A 17 7.84 17.26 11.20
C ALA A 17 7.45 18.16 10.01
N ALA A 18 8.34 19.07 9.60
CA ALA A 18 8.13 19.84 8.37
C ALA A 18 8.06 18.95 7.13
N ASN A 19 8.93 17.94 7.05
CA ASN A 19 8.93 16.94 5.99
C ASN A 19 7.65 16.08 5.97
N ALA A 20 7.06 15.80 7.13
CA ALA A 20 5.77 15.11 7.23
C ALA A 20 4.57 15.97 6.82
N VAL A 21 4.62 17.29 7.06
CA VAL A 21 3.60 18.23 6.59
C VAL A 21 3.63 18.37 5.06
N ARG A 22 4.84 18.37 4.50
CA ARG A 22 5.07 18.42 3.06
C ARG A 22 6.47 17.86 2.74
N PRO A 23 6.59 16.84 1.88
CA PRO A 23 7.89 16.27 1.51
C PRO A 23 8.85 17.33 0.97
N LEU A 24 10.04 17.43 1.59
CA LEU A 24 11.05 18.43 1.26
C LEU A 24 11.85 18.10 -0.01
N GLY A 25 11.96 16.82 -0.36
CA GLY A 25 12.59 16.34 -1.59
C GLY A 25 11.61 15.55 -2.46
N ARG A 26 11.25 16.10 -3.62
CA ARG A 26 10.29 15.49 -4.57
C ARG A 26 10.92 15.11 -5.92
N LYS A 27 12.24 15.19 -6.05
CA LYS A 27 12.94 14.97 -7.32
C LYS A 27 14.19 14.10 -7.16
N GLY A 28 14.45 13.26 -8.15
CA GLY A 28 15.63 12.40 -8.22
C GLY A 28 15.81 11.51 -6.98
N TYR A 29 17.06 11.25 -6.59
CA TYR A 29 17.39 10.37 -5.46
C TYR A 29 17.02 10.91 -4.07
N SER A 30 16.76 12.21 -3.94
CA SER A 30 16.39 12.84 -2.65
C SER A 30 15.06 12.30 -2.10
N THR A 31 14.21 11.74 -2.97
CA THR A 31 12.90 11.19 -2.66
C THR A 31 12.96 10.02 -1.68
N ILE A 32 13.98 9.16 -1.78
CA ILE A 32 14.13 7.98 -0.92
C ILE A 32 14.40 8.41 0.53
N ALA A 33 15.31 9.36 0.73
CA ALA A 33 15.59 9.89 2.05
C ALA A 33 14.37 10.66 2.60
N THR A 34 13.75 11.49 1.76
CA THR A 34 12.55 12.26 2.11
C THR A 34 11.43 11.34 2.59
N PHE A 35 11.17 10.25 1.87
CA PHE A 35 10.22 9.21 2.25
C PHE A 35 10.63 8.55 3.57
N ALA A 36 11.84 7.99 3.66
CA ALA A 36 12.28 7.20 4.81
C ALA A 36 12.18 7.95 6.15
N PHE A 37 12.42 9.26 6.16
CA PHE A 37 12.32 10.08 7.37
C PHE A 37 10.90 10.64 7.60
N GLY A 38 10.23 11.09 6.54
CA GLY A 38 8.93 11.76 6.61
C GLY A 38 7.76 10.81 6.86
N TRP A 39 7.74 9.65 6.21
CA TRP A 39 6.60 8.73 6.22
C TRP A 39 6.25 8.18 7.60
N PRO A 40 7.19 7.69 8.43
CA PRO A 40 6.84 7.28 9.79
C PRO A 40 6.26 8.45 10.60
N THR A 41 6.69 9.68 10.29
CA THR A 41 6.26 10.88 11.01
C THR A 41 4.88 11.36 10.60
N SER A 42 4.52 11.24 9.31
CA SER A 42 3.17 11.55 8.85
C SER A 42 2.17 10.63 9.52
N GLU A 43 2.39 9.31 9.43
CA GLU A 43 1.40 8.30 9.86
C GLU A 43 1.39 7.98 11.36
N ASN A 44 2.37 8.50 12.12
CA ASN A 44 2.49 8.23 13.57
C ASN A 44 2.62 9.52 14.40
N ALA A 45 2.09 10.64 13.90
CA ALA A 45 2.21 11.94 14.57
C ALA A 45 1.86 11.93 16.08
N PRO A 46 0.83 11.21 16.58
CA PRO A 46 0.53 11.15 18.01
C PRO A 46 1.61 10.47 18.85
N LEU A 47 2.23 9.41 18.32
CA LEU A 47 3.30 8.68 19.01
C LEU A 47 4.55 9.56 19.11
N LEU A 48 4.89 10.26 18.03
CA LEU A 48 6.05 11.15 17.99
C LEU A 48 5.83 12.39 18.86
N PHE A 49 4.62 12.95 18.87
CA PHE A 49 4.24 14.03 19.78
C PHE A 49 4.46 13.59 21.24
N THR A 50 3.93 12.42 21.61
CA THR A 50 4.05 11.88 22.97
C THR A 50 5.53 11.66 23.34
N GLY A 51 6.30 11.01 22.45
CA GLY A 51 7.73 10.80 22.66
C GLY A 51 8.52 12.11 22.79
N SER A 52 8.15 13.14 22.02
CA SER A 52 8.74 14.46 22.07
C SER A 52 8.48 15.18 23.39
N VAL A 53 7.24 15.12 23.89
CA VAL A 53 6.86 15.67 25.21
C VAL A 53 7.64 14.98 26.32
N LEU A 54 7.74 13.64 26.30
CA LEU A 54 8.51 12.88 27.27
C LEU A 54 10.01 13.23 27.23
N ASP A 55 10.60 13.41 26.04
CA ASP A 55 11.98 13.89 25.89
C ASP A 55 12.16 15.29 26.49
N VAL A 56 11.19 16.19 26.31
CA VAL A 56 11.22 17.53 26.93
C VAL A 56 11.17 17.43 28.46
N VAL A 57 10.24 16.66 29.01
CA VAL A 57 10.13 16.45 30.48
C VAL A 57 11.44 15.89 31.04
N ARG A 58 12.00 14.85 30.42
CA ARG A 58 13.28 14.26 30.83
C ARG A 58 14.41 15.29 30.82
N ARG A 59 14.52 16.11 29.78
CA ARG A 59 15.57 17.14 29.65
C ARG A 59 15.38 18.29 30.63
N ALA A 60 14.15 18.60 31.01
CA ALA A 60 13.85 19.59 32.05
C ALA A 60 14.37 19.12 33.41
N VAL A 61 14.12 17.85 33.77
CA VAL A 61 14.65 17.23 35.00
C VAL A 61 16.18 17.26 35.04
N LEU A 62 16.84 17.03 33.88
CA LEU A 62 18.30 17.11 33.75
C LEU A 62 18.86 18.55 33.68
N GLY A 63 18.02 19.58 33.80
CA GLY A 63 18.46 20.98 33.81
C GLY A 63 18.96 21.52 32.46
N HIS A 64 18.73 20.80 31.35
CA HIS A 64 19.27 21.17 30.02
C HIS A 64 18.76 22.51 29.48
N TYR A 65 17.66 23.04 30.01
CA TYR A 65 17.01 24.28 29.55
C TYR A 65 17.51 25.56 30.24
N ARG A 66 18.48 25.46 31.15
CA ARG A 66 19.12 26.63 31.78
C ARG A 66 20.01 27.42 30.82
N THR A 67 20.44 26.80 29.73
CA THR A 67 21.31 27.40 28.70
C THR A 67 20.51 28.08 27.59
N ARG A 68 21.11 29.03 26.87
CA ARG A 68 20.50 29.65 25.66
C ARG A 68 20.08 28.61 24.63
N ASN A 69 20.96 27.65 24.33
CA ASN A 69 20.68 26.56 23.39
C ASN A 69 19.53 25.66 23.86
N GLY A 70 19.42 25.43 25.17
CA GLY A 70 18.28 24.76 25.77
C GLY A 70 16.97 25.51 25.52
N ARG A 71 16.93 26.82 25.79
CA ARG A 71 15.73 27.64 25.54
C ARG A 71 15.32 27.66 24.07
N ILE A 72 16.29 27.79 23.15
CA ILE A 72 16.00 27.72 21.69
C ILE A 72 15.44 26.34 21.32
N SER A 73 15.97 25.26 21.92
CA SER A 73 15.44 23.92 21.65
C SER A 73 13.98 23.72 22.11
N LEU A 74 13.51 24.45 23.13
CA LEU A 74 12.09 24.45 23.52
C LEU A 74 11.19 25.11 22.47
N VAL A 75 11.63 26.22 21.87
CA VAL A 75 10.88 26.87 20.78
C VAL A 75 10.79 25.93 19.58
N ALA A 76 11.89 25.28 19.19
CA ALA A 76 11.89 24.30 18.11
C ALA A 76 10.91 23.14 18.40
N LYS A 77 10.89 22.62 19.63
CA LYS A 77 9.94 21.58 20.06
C LYS A 77 8.48 22.05 19.99
N ALA A 78 8.18 23.28 20.42
CA ALA A 78 6.84 23.83 20.34
C ALA A 78 6.36 23.97 18.88
N LEU A 79 7.25 24.41 17.97
CA LEU A 79 6.97 24.43 16.54
C LEU A 79 6.72 23.02 15.99
N THR A 80 7.56 22.05 16.37
CA THR A 80 7.37 20.64 16.00
C THR A 80 5.99 20.13 16.42
N TRP A 81 5.56 20.41 17.64
CA TRP A 81 4.24 20.01 18.16
C TRP A 81 3.09 20.64 17.36
N GLY A 82 3.23 21.90 16.97
CA GLY A 82 2.26 22.56 16.07
C GLY A 82 2.16 21.87 14.71
N LEU A 83 3.29 21.49 14.12
CA LEU A 83 3.32 20.75 12.85
C LEU A 83 2.72 19.34 12.98
N LEU A 84 3.04 18.61 14.05
CA LEU A 84 2.46 17.28 14.30
C LEU A 84 0.94 17.35 14.55
N ALA A 85 0.46 18.38 15.25
CA ALA A 85 -0.97 18.61 15.42
C ALA A 85 -1.68 18.92 14.08
N LEU A 86 -1.02 19.66 13.19
CA LEU A 86 -1.52 19.90 11.84
C LEU A 86 -1.61 18.60 11.03
N VAL A 87 -0.56 17.76 11.06
CA VAL A 87 -0.56 16.44 10.42
C VAL A 87 -1.73 15.61 10.94
N GLN A 88 -1.84 15.45 12.27
CA GLN A 88 -2.91 14.67 12.88
C GLN A 88 -4.30 15.18 12.48
N ARG A 89 -4.51 16.51 12.45
CA ARG A 89 -5.78 17.09 12.03
C ARG A 89 -6.11 16.74 10.59
N ARG A 90 -5.13 16.83 9.68
CA ARG A 90 -5.30 16.50 8.26
C ARG A 90 -5.70 15.03 8.07
N GLU A 91 -5.04 14.12 8.79
CA GLU A 91 -5.36 12.69 8.72
C GLU A 91 -6.78 12.37 9.22
N VAL A 92 -7.21 13.01 10.32
CA VAL A 92 -8.55 12.74 10.89
C VAL A 92 -9.66 13.21 9.95
N VAL A 93 -9.48 14.33 9.26
CA VAL A 93 -10.48 14.88 8.33
C VAL A 93 -10.38 14.31 6.92
N SER A 94 -9.43 13.40 6.64
CA SER A 94 -9.21 12.89 5.28
C SER A 94 -10.22 11.83 4.85
N LYS A 95 -11.05 11.31 5.77
CA LYS A 95 -12.04 10.24 5.52
C LYS A 95 -12.87 10.46 4.24
N ARG A 96 -13.34 11.69 4.01
CA ARG A 96 -14.12 12.06 2.82
C ARG A 96 -13.41 11.76 1.49
N TYR A 97 -12.08 11.88 1.43
CA TYR A 97 -11.32 11.64 0.19
C TYR A 97 -11.23 10.16 -0.17
N PHE A 98 -11.59 9.27 0.76
CA PHE A 98 -11.75 7.84 0.50
C PHE A 98 -13.20 7.48 0.13
N GLU A 99 -14.18 8.20 0.68
CA GLU A 99 -15.61 7.90 0.50
C GLU A 99 -16.25 8.60 -0.70
N ASP A 100 -15.92 9.88 -0.93
CA ASP A 100 -16.53 10.69 -1.98
C ASP A 100 -16.32 10.10 -3.38
N PRO A 101 -15.13 9.56 -3.76
CA PRO A 101 -14.95 8.89 -5.04
C PRO A 101 -15.83 7.65 -5.20
N LEU A 102 -16.03 6.88 -4.12
CA LEU A 102 -16.92 5.72 -4.13
C LEU A 102 -18.37 6.17 -4.34
N LYS A 103 -18.85 7.17 -3.57
CA LYS A 103 -20.19 7.76 -3.72
C LYS A 103 -20.43 8.27 -5.14
N ALA A 104 -19.45 8.97 -5.71
CA ALA A 104 -19.56 9.56 -7.04
C ALA A 104 -19.66 8.51 -8.16
N THR A 105 -18.97 7.38 -8.03
CA THR A 105 -18.96 6.35 -9.08
C THR A 105 -20.02 5.26 -8.88
N LEU A 106 -20.31 4.88 -7.64
CA LEU A 106 -21.21 3.76 -7.32
C LEU A 106 -22.64 4.20 -6.96
N GLY A 107 -22.87 5.51 -6.79
CA GLY A 107 -24.15 6.07 -6.35
C GLY A 107 -24.27 6.16 -4.82
N ALA A 108 -25.31 6.84 -4.33
CA ALA A 108 -25.53 7.04 -2.89
C ALA A 108 -25.85 5.73 -2.15
N ASP A 109 -26.40 4.73 -2.86
CA ASP A 109 -26.85 3.45 -2.31
C ASP A 109 -25.74 2.39 -2.20
N TYR A 110 -24.46 2.77 -2.39
CA TYR A 110 -23.32 1.85 -2.26
C TYR A 110 -23.04 1.51 -0.76
N MET A 111 -23.97 0.78 -0.15
CA MET A 111 -23.85 0.12 1.15
C MET A 111 -23.23 1.01 2.25
N GLU A 112 -24.02 1.91 2.83
CA GLU A 112 -23.80 2.33 4.21
C GLU A 112 -24.04 1.13 5.13
N ALA A 113 -23.04 0.26 5.29
CA ALA A 113 -23.09 -0.73 6.36
C ALA A 113 -22.98 0.02 7.70
N GLU A 114 -24.13 0.17 8.37
CA GLU A 114 -24.32 0.72 9.73
C GLU A 114 -23.63 -0.09 10.85
N GLU A 115 -22.67 -0.97 10.54
CA GLU A 115 -21.95 -1.62 11.62
C GLU A 115 -21.05 -0.60 12.32
N PRO A 116 -21.18 -0.42 13.64
CA PRO A 116 -20.42 0.58 14.37
C PRO A 116 -18.93 0.35 14.12
N GLU A 117 -18.24 1.39 13.64
CA GLU A 117 -16.78 1.40 13.55
C GLU A 117 -16.23 1.10 14.94
N ARG A 118 -15.81 -0.15 15.18
CA ARG A 118 -15.03 -0.47 16.38
C ARG A 118 -13.81 0.44 16.35
N ARG A 119 -13.52 1.07 17.51
CA ARG A 119 -12.41 2.03 17.62
C ARG A 119 -11.17 1.47 16.91
N PRO A 120 -10.66 2.18 15.88
CA PRO A 120 -9.55 1.68 15.11
C PRO A 120 -8.38 1.36 16.02
N ARG A 121 -7.77 0.18 15.85
CA ARG A 121 -6.58 -0.17 16.62
C ARG A 121 -5.45 0.74 16.16
N GLY A 122 -4.89 1.53 17.08
CA GLY A 122 -3.69 2.32 16.79
C GLY A 122 -2.53 1.42 16.32
N VAL A 123 -1.44 2.05 15.92
CA VAL A 123 -0.27 1.40 15.30
C VAL A 123 0.19 0.14 16.04
N PHE A 124 0.34 0.22 17.37
CA PHE A 124 0.71 -0.94 18.19
C PHE A 124 -0.32 -2.06 18.14
N GLY A 125 -1.61 -1.73 18.32
CA GLY A 125 -2.70 -2.70 18.28
C GLY A 125 -2.81 -3.43 16.94
N THR A 126 -2.50 -2.72 15.85
CA THR A 126 -2.44 -3.30 14.50
C THR A 126 -1.24 -4.23 14.35
N GLY A 127 -0.08 -3.93 14.94
CA GLY A 127 1.09 -4.83 14.91
C GLY A 127 0.85 -6.22 15.49
N TRP A 128 -0.10 -6.36 16.44
CA TRP A 128 -0.45 -7.63 17.06
C TRP A 128 -1.54 -8.42 16.32
N THR A 129 -2.21 -7.84 15.32
CA THR A 129 -3.36 -8.48 14.64
C THR A 129 -2.95 -9.78 13.95
N ARG A 130 -1.72 -9.88 13.46
CA ARG A 130 -1.19 -11.11 12.86
C ARG A 130 -1.34 -12.31 13.78
N ARG A 131 -1.08 -12.16 15.08
CA ARG A 131 -1.20 -13.25 16.06
C ARG A 131 -2.65 -13.72 16.26
N ARG A 132 -3.61 -12.85 15.95
CA ARG A 132 -5.04 -13.12 16.12
C ARG A 132 -5.67 -13.77 14.89
N TYR A 133 -5.28 -13.33 13.69
CA TYR A 133 -5.98 -13.71 12.46
C TYR A 133 -5.19 -14.62 11.53
N VAL A 134 -3.86 -14.69 11.64
CA VAL A 134 -3.14 -15.66 10.81
C VAL A 134 -3.39 -17.06 11.34
N HIS A 135 -4.10 -17.85 10.55
CA HIS A 135 -4.35 -19.26 10.80
C HIS A 135 -3.09 -20.08 10.53
N GLU A 136 -2.50 -19.91 9.34
CA GLU A 136 -1.29 -20.63 8.95
C GLU A 136 -0.48 -19.90 7.87
N THR A 137 0.66 -20.49 7.49
CA THR A 137 1.46 -20.04 6.34
C THR A 137 1.67 -21.21 5.40
N ALA A 138 0.92 -21.23 4.30
CA ALA A 138 1.01 -22.24 3.26
C ALA A 138 2.15 -21.92 2.27
N ARG A 139 2.56 -22.92 1.50
CA ARG A 139 3.48 -22.78 0.37
C ARG A 139 2.67 -22.94 -0.92
N TYR A 140 2.63 -21.92 -1.75
CA TYR A 140 1.89 -21.94 -3.01
C TYR A 140 2.78 -22.26 -4.23
N GLY A 141 4.10 -22.25 -4.06
CA GLY A 141 5.05 -22.46 -5.15
C GLY A 141 6.41 -23.00 -4.69
N ARG A 142 7.23 -23.38 -5.66
CA ARG A 142 8.50 -24.09 -5.44
C ARG A 142 9.60 -23.23 -4.83
N HIS A 143 9.53 -21.90 -4.95
CA HIS A 143 10.60 -21.03 -4.48
C HIS A 143 10.41 -20.68 -3.01
N ALA A 144 11.52 -20.48 -2.30
CA ALA A 144 11.49 -20.10 -0.88
C ALA A 144 10.58 -18.90 -0.56
N PRO A 145 10.48 -17.86 -1.42
CA PRO A 145 9.56 -16.75 -1.20
C PRO A 145 8.07 -17.06 -1.41
N ASN A 146 7.70 -18.15 -2.11
CA ASN A 146 6.31 -18.49 -2.46
C ASN A 146 5.53 -19.03 -1.25
N LEU A 147 5.27 -18.13 -0.30
CA LEU A 147 4.54 -18.38 0.92
C LEU A 147 3.27 -17.54 0.94
N ALA A 148 2.20 -18.08 1.50
CA ALA A 148 0.90 -17.45 1.65
C ALA A 148 0.50 -17.49 3.14
N ASP A 149 0.50 -16.33 3.81
CA ASP A 149 -0.08 -16.19 5.14
C ASP A 149 -1.61 -16.13 4.99
N ILE A 150 -2.35 -17.08 5.57
CA ILE A 150 -3.82 -17.14 5.51
C ILE A 150 -4.41 -16.42 6.72
N TRP A 151 -5.08 -15.30 6.49
CA TRP A 151 -5.73 -14.46 7.49
C TRP A 151 -7.23 -14.71 7.49
N MET A 152 -7.76 -15.12 8.64
CA MET A 152 -9.18 -15.37 8.80
C MET A 152 -9.57 -15.33 10.28
N ARG A 153 -10.86 -15.24 10.52
CA ARG A 153 -11.41 -15.48 11.86
C ARG A 153 -11.32 -16.98 12.21
N PRO A 154 -10.91 -17.34 13.44
CA PRO A 154 -10.86 -18.76 13.85
C PRO A 154 -12.21 -19.48 13.80
N ASP A 155 -13.31 -18.73 13.93
CA ASP A 155 -14.69 -19.22 13.93
C ASP A 155 -15.39 -19.08 12.56
N LEU A 156 -14.65 -18.77 11.48
CA LEU A 156 -15.23 -18.68 10.15
C LEU A 156 -15.72 -20.07 9.67
N PRO A 157 -16.98 -20.21 9.22
CA PRO A 157 -17.50 -21.46 8.66
C PRO A 157 -16.69 -21.92 7.44
N ARG A 158 -16.36 -23.22 7.37
CA ARG A 158 -15.56 -23.79 6.27
C ARG A 158 -16.36 -24.04 5.00
N ASP A 159 -17.69 -23.99 5.07
CA ASP A 159 -18.64 -24.10 3.97
C ASP A 159 -19.28 -22.77 3.58
N GLY A 160 -18.90 -21.67 4.26
CA GLY A 160 -19.55 -20.37 4.16
C GLY A 160 -19.23 -19.55 2.89
N LYS A 161 -18.38 -20.05 1.99
CA LYS A 161 -17.96 -19.36 0.75
C LYS A 161 -17.59 -17.89 1.00
N ALA A 162 -16.71 -17.68 1.97
CA ALA A 162 -16.26 -16.35 2.34
C ALA A 162 -15.51 -15.67 1.18
N PRO A 163 -15.71 -14.36 0.95
CA PRO A 163 -14.97 -13.66 -0.08
C PRO A 163 -13.47 -13.64 0.22
N VAL A 164 -12.67 -13.63 -0.86
CA VAL A 164 -11.23 -13.77 -0.76
C VAL A 164 -10.53 -12.50 -1.21
N LEU A 165 -9.56 -12.03 -0.41
CA LEU A 165 -8.63 -10.95 -0.79
C LEU A 165 -7.19 -11.47 -0.88
N LEU A 166 -6.60 -11.45 -2.07
CA LEU A 166 -5.18 -11.68 -2.30
C LEU A 166 -4.39 -10.37 -2.18
N GLN A 167 -3.46 -10.32 -1.22
CA GLN A 167 -2.63 -9.16 -0.95
C GLN A 167 -1.19 -9.37 -1.42
N ILE A 168 -0.69 -8.43 -2.21
CA ILE A 168 0.66 -8.43 -2.78
C ILE A 168 1.49 -7.34 -2.12
N PRO A 169 2.61 -7.68 -1.46
CA PRO A 169 3.46 -6.69 -0.81
C PRO A 169 4.18 -5.82 -1.84
N GLY A 170 4.32 -4.54 -1.49
CA GLY A 170 5.25 -3.62 -2.15
C GLY A 170 6.70 -3.90 -1.78
N GLY A 171 7.58 -2.95 -2.12
CA GLY A 171 9.01 -3.07 -1.84
C GLY A 171 9.90 -2.95 -3.08
N ALA A 172 9.48 -2.16 -4.08
CA ALA A 172 10.24 -1.90 -5.31
C ALA A 172 10.76 -3.18 -5.99
N TRP A 173 9.99 -4.28 -5.94
CA TRP A 173 10.35 -5.61 -6.45
C TRP A 173 11.64 -6.22 -5.86
N MET A 174 12.26 -5.56 -4.89
CA MET A 174 13.58 -5.88 -4.30
C MET A 174 13.50 -6.17 -2.80
N ILE A 175 12.41 -5.80 -2.15
CA ILE A 175 12.20 -5.94 -0.70
C ILE A 175 10.99 -6.87 -0.52
N GLY A 176 11.24 -8.15 -0.27
CA GLY A 176 10.22 -9.20 -0.11
C GLY A 176 9.48 -9.17 1.23
N MET A 177 9.15 -7.97 1.72
CA MET A 177 8.64 -7.75 3.07
C MET A 177 7.11 -7.95 3.13
N ARG A 178 6.63 -9.20 3.16
CA ARG A 178 5.19 -9.49 3.34
C ARG A 178 4.63 -9.12 4.73
N ARG A 179 5.49 -8.75 5.69
CA ARG A 179 5.12 -8.37 7.06
C ARG A 179 5.86 -7.10 7.48
N PRO A 180 5.22 -6.07 8.07
CA PRO A 180 3.81 -6.00 8.45
C PRO A 180 2.88 -5.29 7.44
N GLN A 181 3.13 -5.38 6.12
CA GLN A 181 2.35 -4.67 5.10
C GLN A 181 0.85 -5.01 5.15
N ALA A 182 0.01 -4.00 4.91
CA ALA A 182 -1.45 -4.11 4.80
C ALA A 182 -2.20 -4.65 6.05
N TYR A 183 -1.59 -4.70 7.24
CA TYR A 183 -2.25 -5.22 8.44
C TYR A 183 -3.57 -4.52 8.81
N PRO A 184 -3.75 -3.19 8.65
CA PRO A 184 -5.06 -2.56 8.87
C PRO A 184 -6.14 -3.19 7.99
N MET A 185 -5.85 -3.34 6.69
CA MET A 185 -6.77 -3.93 5.70
C MET A 185 -7.03 -5.41 5.96
N LEU A 186 -5.98 -6.22 6.10
CA LEU A 186 -6.10 -7.67 6.32
C LEU A 186 -6.88 -7.99 7.60
N SER A 187 -6.60 -7.27 8.69
CA SER A 187 -7.28 -7.51 9.97
C SER A 187 -8.73 -7.05 9.99
N ARG A 188 -9.05 -5.95 9.29
CA ARG A 188 -10.43 -5.48 9.14
C ARG A 188 -11.27 -6.47 8.37
N LEU A 189 -10.81 -6.88 7.19
CA LEU A 189 -11.52 -7.82 6.33
C LEU A 189 -11.67 -9.19 7.01
N ALA A 190 -10.61 -9.71 7.65
CA ALA A 190 -10.70 -10.96 8.40
C ALA A 190 -11.72 -10.91 9.54
N GLU A 191 -11.80 -9.80 10.29
CA GLU A 191 -12.84 -9.62 11.32
C GLU A 191 -14.25 -9.60 10.72
N ARG A 192 -14.38 -9.11 9.49
CA ARG A 192 -15.62 -9.02 8.69
C ARG A 192 -15.95 -10.29 7.91
N GLY A 193 -15.27 -11.40 8.20
CA GLY A 193 -15.57 -12.70 7.63
C GLY A 193 -14.95 -12.97 6.26
N TRP A 194 -13.99 -12.14 5.82
CA TRP A 194 -13.18 -12.44 4.63
C TRP A 194 -12.07 -13.43 4.95
N VAL A 195 -11.65 -14.19 3.93
CA VAL A 195 -10.36 -14.89 3.94
C VAL A 195 -9.35 -14.03 3.18
N CYS A 196 -8.32 -13.53 3.85
CA CYS A 196 -7.27 -12.77 3.18
C CYS A 196 -5.99 -13.61 3.04
N VAL A 197 -5.36 -13.55 1.88
CA VAL A 197 -4.14 -14.30 1.55
C VAL A 197 -3.03 -13.31 1.29
N SER A 198 -2.05 -13.22 2.19
CA SER A 198 -0.89 -12.31 2.02
C SER A 198 0.32 -13.11 1.54
N ILE A 199 0.79 -12.81 0.32
CA ILE A 199 1.81 -13.61 -0.34
C ILE A 199 3.21 -13.01 -0.26
N GLY A 200 4.23 -13.85 -0.33
CA GLY A 200 5.58 -13.47 -0.77
C GLY A 200 5.81 -13.93 -2.21
N TYR A 201 6.58 -13.16 -2.98
CA TYR A 201 7.00 -13.52 -4.34
C TYR A 201 8.52 -13.37 -4.48
N ARG A 202 9.09 -13.97 -5.52
CA ARG A 202 10.51 -13.83 -5.89
C ARG A 202 10.90 -12.37 -6.10
N ILE A 203 12.05 -11.95 -5.55
CA ILE A 203 12.51 -10.56 -5.58
C ILE A 203 13.85 -10.38 -6.29
N SER A 204 14.04 -9.20 -6.85
CA SER A 204 15.28 -8.72 -7.45
C SER A 204 16.33 -8.34 -6.41
N PRO A 205 17.63 -8.37 -6.75
CA PRO A 205 18.21 -8.71 -8.05
C PRO A 205 18.42 -10.21 -8.27
N ARG A 206 18.05 -11.08 -7.33
CA ARG A 206 18.23 -12.54 -7.47
C ARG A 206 17.29 -13.13 -8.53
N TYR A 207 16.05 -12.69 -8.52
CA TYR A 207 15.02 -13.06 -9.49
C TYR A 207 14.62 -11.81 -10.28
N THR A 208 14.52 -11.93 -11.59
CA THR A 208 14.34 -10.79 -12.51
C THR A 208 12.98 -10.86 -13.18
N TRP A 209 12.54 -9.74 -13.75
CA TRP A 209 11.33 -9.73 -14.57
C TRP A 209 11.38 -10.85 -15.63
N PRO A 210 10.30 -11.65 -15.83
CA PRO A 210 8.95 -11.54 -15.27
C PRO A 210 8.65 -12.43 -14.04
N ASP A 211 9.66 -12.92 -13.29
CA ASP A 211 9.47 -13.85 -12.17
C ASP A 211 8.43 -13.37 -11.14
N HIS A 212 8.36 -12.05 -10.91
CA HIS A 212 7.45 -11.43 -9.95
C HIS A 212 5.98 -11.61 -10.34
N ILE A 213 5.61 -11.38 -11.60
CA ILE A 213 4.23 -11.50 -12.07
C ILE A 213 3.83 -12.98 -12.22
N VAL A 214 4.76 -13.82 -12.65
CA VAL A 214 4.55 -15.28 -12.70
C VAL A 214 4.19 -15.83 -11.31
N ASP A 215 4.89 -15.38 -10.27
CA ASP A 215 4.61 -15.80 -8.89
C ASP A 215 3.27 -15.29 -8.37
N VAL A 216 2.82 -14.11 -8.80
CA VAL A 216 1.50 -13.58 -8.43
C VAL A 216 0.39 -14.40 -9.10
N LYS A 217 0.53 -14.69 -10.39
CA LYS A 217 -0.42 -15.53 -11.12
C LYS A 217 -0.48 -16.95 -10.58
N GLN A 218 0.68 -17.53 -10.24
CA GLN A 218 0.74 -18.83 -9.57
C GLN A 218 0.03 -18.81 -8.21
N ALA A 219 0.12 -17.70 -7.46
CA ALA A 219 -0.62 -17.54 -6.22
C ALA A 219 -2.14 -17.47 -6.46
N ILE A 220 -2.61 -16.76 -7.50
CA ILE A 220 -4.04 -16.73 -7.85
C ILE A 220 -4.55 -18.14 -8.16
N ALA A 221 -3.83 -18.88 -9.01
CA ALA A 221 -4.17 -20.26 -9.35
C ALA A 221 -4.23 -21.15 -8.09
N TRP A 222 -3.23 -21.06 -7.22
CA TRP A 222 -3.21 -21.81 -5.97
C TRP A 222 -4.37 -21.43 -5.04
N VAL A 223 -4.73 -20.15 -4.95
CA VAL A 223 -5.90 -19.71 -4.18
C VAL A 223 -7.18 -20.33 -4.74
N LYS A 224 -7.41 -20.28 -6.06
CA LYS A 224 -8.60 -20.91 -6.69
C LYS A 224 -8.69 -22.40 -6.38
N GLU A 225 -7.58 -23.11 -6.39
CA GLU A 225 -7.55 -24.56 -6.12
C GLU A 225 -7.75 -24.90 -4.64
N ASN A 226 -7.25 -24.07 -3.71
CA ASN A 226 -7.10 -24.46 -2.30
C ASN A 226 -7.98 -23.68 -1.32
N ILE A 227 -8.48 -22.49 -1.69
CA ILE A 227 -9.07 -21.57 -0.70
C ILE A 227 -10.38 -22.07 -0.09
N ALA A 228 -11.11 -22.93 -0.80
CA ALA A 228 -12.30 -23.61 -0.31
C ALA A 228 -12.04 -24.42 0.97
N THR A 229 -10.85 -25.02 1.12
CA THR A 229 -10.48 -25.75 2.36
C THR A 229 -10.39 -24.83 3.58
N TYR A 230 -10.21 -23.52 3.35
CA TYR A 230 -10.17 -22.51 4.38
C TYR A 230 -11.53 -21.85 4.62
N GLY A 231 -12.56 -22.20 3.84
CA GLY A 231 -13.88 -21.56 3.84
C GLY A 231 -14.03 -20.40 2.87
N GLY A 232 -13.03 -20.12 2.03
CA GLY A 232 -13.10 -19.08 1.01
C GLY A 232 -13.81 -19.53 -0.27
N ASP A 233 -14.38 -18.58 -1.00
CA ASP A 233 -14.98 -18.79 -2.31
C ASP A 233 -13.92 -18.62 -3.43
N PRO A 234 -13.58 -19.68 -4.19
CA PRO A 234 -12.62 -19.60 -5.28
C PRO A 234 -13.11 -18.75 -6.47
N GLU A 235 -14.41 -18.48 -6.55
CA GLU A 235 -15.00 -17.64 -7.60
C GLU A 235 -15.00 -16.13 -7.22
N ALA A 236 -14.83 -15.80 -5.94
CA ALA A 236 -14.88 -14.43 -5.43
C ALA A 236 -13.50 -13.94 -4.94
N ILE A 237 -12.49 -14.03 -5.80
CA ILE A 237 -11.11 -13.60 -5.50
C ILE A 237 -10.88 -12.17 -5.96
N HIS A 238 -10.47 -11.32 -5.03
CA HIS A 238 -10.14 -9.91 -5.25
C HIS A 238 -8.64 -9.70 -4.99
N ILE A 239 -8.01 -8.76 -5.68
CA ILE A 239 -6.55 -8.56 -5.59
C ILE A 239 -6.20 -7.13 -5.16
N THR A 240 -5.19 -6.98 -4.32
CA THR A 240 -4.71 -5.67 -3.86
C THR A 240 -3.21 -5.66 -3.59
N GLY A 241 -2.59 -4.48 -3.64
CA GLY A 241 -1.19 -4.32 -3.29
C GLY A 241 -0.75 -2.86 -3.35
N GLY A 242 0.31 -2.55 -2.61
CA GLY A 242 0.91 -1.22 -2.56
C GLY A 242 2.17 -1.11 -3.42
N SER A 243 2.39 0.01 -4.11
CA SER A 243 3.66 0.31 -4.81
C SER A 243 3.99 -0.75 -5.87
N ALA A 244 5.13 -1.44 -5.77
CA ALA A 244 5.44 -2.61 -6.60
C ALA A 244 4.35 -3.69 -6.59
N GLY A 245 3.68 -3.90 -5.46
CA GLY A 245 2.52 -4.79 -5.35
C GLY A 245 1.28 -4.21 -6.04
N GLY A 246 1.12 -2.88 -6.05
CA GLY A 246 0.05 -2.20 -6.80
C GLY A 246 0.25 -2.29 -8.32
N HIS A 247 1.50 -2.22 -8.77
CA HIS A 247 1.86 -2.56 -10.15
C HIS A 247 1.45 -4.01 -10.49
N LEU A 248 1.87 -4.99 -9.68
CA LEU A 248 1.56 -6.40 -9.92
C LEU A 248 0.06 -6.71 -9.82
N THR A 249 -0.66 -6.01 -8.94
CA THR A 249 -2.12 -6.06 -8.81
C THR A 249 -2.79 -5.66 -10.11
N ALA A 250 -2.46 -4.47 -10.63
CA ALA A 250 -3.04 -3.97 -11.86
C ALA A 250 -2.68 -4.86 -13.05
N LEU A 251 -1.43 -5.31 -13.12
CA LEU A 251 -0.96 -6.15 -14.22
C LEU A 251 -1.66 -7.51 -14.26
N ALA A 252 -1.77 -8.19 -13.12
CA ALA A 252 -2.44 -9.48 -13.03
C ALA A 252 -3.93 -9.37 -13.42
N ALA A 253 -4.61 -8.32 -12.94
CA ALA A 253 -6.01 -8.10 -13.23
C ALA A 253 -6.32 -7.73 -14.69
N LEU A 254 -5.38 -7.10 -15.40
CA LEU A 254 -5.51 -6.74 -16.82
C LEU A 254 -5.03 -7.81 -17.79
N THR A 255 -4.46 -8.91 -17.28
CA THR A 255 -3.95 -10.00 -18.13
C THR A 255 -4.39 -11.38 -17.63
N PRO A 256 -5.67 -11.58 -17.28
CA PRO A 256 -6.13 -12.89 -16.85
C PRO A 256 -5.80 -13.93 -17.92
N ASN A 257 -5.26 -15.06 -17.51
CA ASN A 257 -4.97 -16.21 -18.38
C ASN A 257 -3.95 -15.96 -19.51
N ASP A 258 -3.23 -14.83 -19.51
CA ASP A 258 -2.15 -14.61 -20.48
C ASP A 258 -1.01 -15.63 -20.28
N PRO A 259 -0.77 -16.54 -21.25
CA PRO A 259 0.23 -17.60 -21.15
C PRO A 259 1.66 -17.06 -21.06
N LYS A 260 1.92 -15.82 -21.51
CA LYS A 260 3.23 -15.16 -21.40
C LYS A 260 3.74 -15.13 -19.96
N TRP A 261 2.84 -15.06 -18.99
CA TRP A 261 3.15 -15.00 -17.56
C TRP A 261 2.64 -16.21 -16.77
N GLN A 262 2.32 -17.31 -17.46
CA GLN A 262 1.91 -18.58 -16.84
C GLN A 262 2.72 -19.80 -17.31
N PRO A 263 4.06 -19.70 -17.43
CA PRO A 263 4.85 -20.81 -17.95
C PRO A 263 4.73 -22.04 -17.04
N GLY A 264 4.21 -23.14 -17.60
CA GLY A 264 3.98 -24.42 -16.91
C GLY A 264 2.70 -24.51 -16.09
N PHE A 265 1.79 -23.54 -16.22
CA PHE A 265 0.43 -23.57 -15.65
C PHE A 265 -0.54 -22.76 -16.53
N GLU A 266 -0.40 -22.90 -17.85
CA GLU A 266 -1.13 -22.13 -18.86
C GLU A 266 -2.65 -22.36 -18.79
N ASP A 267 -3.08 -23.56 -18.41
CA ASP A 267 -4.50 -23.92 -18.29
C ASP A 267 -5.17 -23.41 -17.00
N ALA A 268 -4.39 -22.88 -16.06
CA ALA A 268 -4.94 -22.39 -14.79
C ALA A 268 -5.66 -21.05 -14.98
N ASP A 269 -6.87 -20.96 -14.42
CA ASP A 269 -7.59 -19.69 -14.32
C ASP A 269 -6.87 -18.74 -13.34
N THR A 270 -6.58 -17.53 -13.79
CA THR A 270 -5.98 -16.45 -13.01
C THR A 270 -6.81 -15.17 -13.03
N SER A 271 -8.08 -15.27 -13.44
CA SER A 271 -9.05 -14.18 -13.36
C SER A 271 -9.36 -13.78 -11.91
N VAL A 272 -9.71 -12.50 -11.72
CA VAL A 272 -10.06 -11.90 -10.43
C VAL A 272 -11.32 -11.05 -10.57
N ALA A 273 -12.13 -10.99 -9.52
CA ALA A 273 -13.40 -10.29 -9.49
C ALA A 273 -13.25 -8.76 -9.37
N ALA A 274 -12.19 -8.27 -8.72
CA ALA A 274 -11.85 -6.84 -8.66
C ALA A 274 -10.38 -6.61 -8.34
N ALA A 275 -9.88 -5.42 -8.67
CA ALA A 275 -8.51 -5.00 -8.39
C ALA A 275 -8.43 -3.68 -7.62
N VAL A 276 -7.57 -3.65 -6.60
CA VAL A 276 -7.35 -2.48 -5.74
C VAL A 276 -5.85 -2.15 -5.66
N PRO A 277 -5.26 -1.57 -6.72
CA PRO A 277 -3.87 -1.15 -6.69
C PRO A 277 -3.72 0.17 -5.92
N ILE A 278 -2.81 0.21 -4.95
CA ILE A 278 -2.58 1.38 -4.08
C ILE A 278 -1.20 1.96 -4.42
N TYR A 279 -1.18 3.24 -4.85
CA TYR A 279 0.00 4.00 -5.28
C TYR A 279 0.96 3.20 -6.16
N GLY A 280 0.41 2.43 -7.12
CA GLY A 280 1.17 1.56 -8.00
C GLY A 280 2.01 2.33 -9.02
N ARG A 281 2.96 1.62 -9.66
CA ARG A 281 3.68 2.13 -10.83
C ARG A 281 3.09 1.51 -12.09
N TYR A 282 2.48 2.29 -12.98
CA TYR A 282 1.71 1.74 -14.10
C TYR A 282 2.40 1.94 -15.47
N ASP A 283 3.41 2.80 -15.51
CA ASP A 283 4.22 3.08 -16.69
C ASP A 283 5.71 2.85 -16.39
N TRP A 284 6.28 1.82 -17.05
CA TRP A 284 7.70 1.45 -17.01
C TRP A 284 8.49 1.89 -18.23
N PHE A 285 7.88 2.63 -19.16
CA PHE A 285 8.48 2.90 -20.46
C PHE A 285 8.70 4.37 -20.75
N THR A 286 8.05 5.29 -20.04
CA THR A 286 8.37 6.71 -20.14
C THR A 286 9.70 6.98 -19.44
N ASP A 287 10.66 7.52 -20.18
CA ASP A 287 12.02 7.82 -19.71
C ASP A 287 12.27 9.32 -19.49
N THR A 288 11.32 10.19 -19.89
CA THR A 288 11.41 11.64 -19.73
C THR A 288 10.50 12.16 -18.62
N GLY A 289 10.96 13.18 -17.90
CA GLY A 289 10.23 13.78 -16.77
C GLY A 289 10.81 13.42 -15.40
N ASN A 290 10.22 13.98 -14.35
CA ASN A 290 10.78 13.90 -13.00
C ASN A 290 10.84 12.46 -12.46
N GLY A 291 12.05 11.95 -12.18
CA GLY A 291 12.27 10.61 -11.62
C GLY A 291 12.13 9.46 -12.61
N ARG A 292 11.80 9.73 -13.88
CA ARG A 292 11.66 8.71 -14.94
C ARG A 292 13.02 8.13 -15.36
N PRO A 293 14.07 8.92 -15.66
CA PRO A 293 15.39 8.37 -16.00
C PRO A 293 16.00 7.53 -14.87
N GLU A 294 15.87 7.98 -13.62
CA GLU A 294 16.37 7.23 -12.45
C GLU A 294 15.62 5.92 -12.27
N PHE A 295 14.31 5.90 -12.54
CA PHE A 295 13.51 4.69 -12.50
C PHE A 295 13.91 3.69 -13.57
N ILE A 296 14.07 4.12 -14.83
CA ILE A 296 14.55 3.25 -15.92
C ILE A 296 15.91 2.64 -15.56
N LYS A 297 16.84 3.42 -15.02
CA LYS A 297 18.15 2.90 -14.57
C LYS A 297 18.02 1.84 -13.47
N ILE A 298 17.05 1.97 -12.56
CA ILE A 298 16.78 0.95 -11.53
C ILE A 298 16.24 -0.32 -12.19
N LEU A 299 15.30 -0.20 -13.13
CA LEU A 299 14.76 -1.34 -13.87
C LEU A 299 15.88 -2.07 -14.64
N GLU A 300 16.68 -1.35 -15.42
CA GLU A 300 17.81 -1.90 -16.18
C GLU A 300 18.85 -2.58 -15.28
N LYS A 301 19.14 -2.01 -14.11
CA LYS A 301 20.22 -2.52 -13.26
C LYS A 301 19.79 -3.71 -12.40
N PHE A 302 18.56 -3.69 -11.89
CA PHE A 302 18.16 -4.61 -10.83
C PHE A 302 16.98 -5.50 -11.19
N ILE A 303 15.99 -4.99 -11.94
CA ILE A 303 14.68 -5.64 -12.11
C ILE A 303 14.61 -6.41 -13.42
N VAL A 304 14.72 -5.70 -14.54
CA VAL A 304 14.62 -6.25 -15.90
C VAL A 304 15.97 -6.78 -16.38
N LYS A 305 17.09 -6.14 -15.99
CA LYS A 305 18.45 -6.51 -16.41
C LYS A 305 18.68 -6.56 -17.92
N LEU A 306 17.88 -5.80 -18.67
CA LEU A 306 18.02 -5.62 -20.11
C LEU A 306 18.01 -4.12 -20.44
N PRO A 307 18.87 -3.64 -21.36
CA PRO A 307 18.86 -2.23 -21.77
C PRO A 307 17.51 -1.80 -22.33
N PHE A 308 16.97 -0.69 -21.84
CA PHE A 308 15.67 -0.14 -22.21
C PHE A 308 15.56 0.11 -23.71
N ALA A 309 16.57 0.78 -24.29
CA ALA A 309 16.58 1.15 -25.71
C ALA A 309 16.48 -0.06 -26.66
N ALA A 310 17.09 -1.20 -26.30
CA ALA A 310 17.09 -2.40 -27.13
C ALA A 310 15.93 -3.36 -26.81
N ASN A 311 15.26 -3.21 -25.66
CA ASN A 311 14.27 -4.16 -25.16
C ASN A 311 12.94 -3.49 -24.79
N ARG A 312 12.59 -2.40 -25.51
CA ARG A 312 11.45 -1.54 -25.19
C ARG A 312 10.13 -2.30 -25.01
N GLN A 313 9.91 -3.38 -25.77
CA GLN A 313 8.69 -4.20 -25.66
C GLN A 313 8.54 -4.85 -24.28
N VAL A 314 9.63 -5.27 -23.63
CA VAL A 314 9.59 -5.86 -22.29
C VAL A 314 9.04 -4.87 -21.26
N TYR A 315 9.40 -3.60 -21.41
CA TYR A 315 8.93 -2.51 -20.54
C TYR A 315 7.49 -2.12 -20.85
N LEU A 316 7.08 -2.14 -22.12
CA LEU A 316 5.69 -1.95 -22.53
C LEU A 316 4.79 -3.05 -21.98
N ASP A 317 5.20 -4.30 -22.13
CA ASP A 317 4.51 -5.48 -21.59
C ASP A 317 4.43 -5.45 -20.07
N ALA A 318 5.43 -4.88 -19.39
CA ALA A 318 5.42 -4.68 -17.94
C ALA A 318 4.66 -3.42 -17.50
N SER A 319 3.97 -2.70 -18.38
CA SER A 319 3.29 -1.44 -18.03
C SER A 319 1.78 -1.63 -18.06
N PRO A 320 1.10 -1.77 -16.90
CA PRO A 320 -0.37 -1.91 -16.86
C PRO A 320 -1.15 -0.90 -17.71
N ILE A 321 -0.65 0.34 -17.84
CA ILE A 321 -1.32 1.39 -18.63
C ILE A 321 -1.43 1.04 -20.13
N THR A 322 -0.57 0.18 -20.67
CA THR A 322 -0.60 -0.24 -22.08
C THR A 322 -1.55 -1.42 -22.32
N LEU A 323 -2.06 -2.02 -21.25
CA LEU A 323 -2.83 -3.26 -21.25
C LEU A 323 -4.29 -3.04 -20.82
N VAL A 324 -4.72 -1.78 -20.69
CA VAL A 324 -6.12 -1.46 -20.38
C VAL A 324 -7.04 -1.93 -21.52
N HIS A 325 -8.18 -2.53 -21.18
CA HIS A 325 -9.13 -3.06 -22.15
C HIS A 325 -10.57 -2.97 -21.62
N SER A 326 -11.56 -3.17 -22.50
CA SER A 326 -12.97 -2.97 -22.16
C SER A 326 -13.54 -3.94 -21.14
N ASP A 327 -12.93 -5.11 -21.04
CA ASP A 327 -13.39 -6.23 -20.22
C ASP A 327 -12.57 -6.34 -18.92
N ALA A 328 -11.83 -5.29 -18.56
CA ALA A 328 -11.14 -5.21 -17.28
C ALA A 328 -12.17 -5.33 -16.13
N PRO A 329 -11.83 -5.99 -15.00
CA PRO A 329 -12.71 -6.06 -13.84
C PRO A 329 -12.91 -4.65 -13.23
N PRO A 330 -13.80 -4.48 -12.24
CA PRO A 330 -13.86 -3.26 -11.45
C PRO A 330 -12.52 -2.91 -10.80
N PHE A 331 -12.12 -1.64 -10.88
CA PHE A 331 -10.88 -1.12 -10.27
C PHE A 331 -11.18 -0.05 -9.21
N PHE A 332 -10.47 -0.13 -8.09
CA PHE A 332 -10.37 0.97 -7.13
C PHE A 332 -8.91 1.36 -6.88
N ILE A 333 -8.49 2.46 -7.49
CA ILE A 333 -7.12 2.96 -7.48
C ILE A 333 -7.02 4.05 -6.40
N LEU A 334 -6.03 3.96 -5.51
CA LEU A 334 -5.78 4.98 -4.49
C LEU A 334 -4.36 5.54 -4.62
N HIS A 335 -4.15 6.84 -4.45
CA HIS A 335 -2.81 7.44 -4.52
C HIS A 335 -2.69 8.65 -3.58
N GLY A 336 -1.57 8.78 -2.89
CA GLY A 336 -1.29 9.97 -2.07
C GLY A 336 -0.85 11.17 -2.93
N GLU A 337 -1.44 12.34 -2.71
CA GLU A 337 -1.09 13.58 -3.43
C GLU A 337 0.38 13.96 -3.24
N ASP A 338 0.90 13.73 -2.03
CA ASP A 338 2.25 14.09 -1.61
C ASP A 338 3.21 12.91 -1.70
N ASP A 339 2.89 11.87 -2.48
CA ASP A 339 3.79 10.77 -2.78
C ASP A 339 5.09 11.27 -3.45
N SER A 340 6.20 11.08 -2.75
CA SER A 340 7.53 11.49 -3.19
C SER A 340 8.26 10.41 -3.96
N VAL A 341 7.80 9.15 -3.89
CA VAL A 341 8.44 7.99 -4.52
C VAL A 341 7.85 7.76 -5.90
N ILE A 342 6.53 7.76 -6.01
CA ILE A 342 5.78 7.60 -7.26
C ILE A 342 4.88 8.83 -7.41
N PRO A 343 5.12 9.70 -8.41
CA PRO A 343 4.29 10.88 -8.61
C PRO A 343 2.80 10.52 -8.73
N VAL A 344 1.93 11.26 -8.04
CA VAL A 344 0.46 11.05 -8.04
C VAL A 344 -0.15 10.98 -9.46
N ARG A 345 0.50 11.66 -10.42
CA ARG A 345 0.11 11.63 -11.83
C ARG A 345 0.09 10.21 -12.41
N GLU A 346 0.91 9.29 -11.93
CA GLU A 346 0.88 7.88 -12.36
C GLU A 346 -0.49 7.24 -12.11
N GLY A 347 -1.06 7.49 -10.93
CA GLY A 347 -2.41 7.01 -10.60
C GLY A 347 -3.50 7.70 -11.43
N ARG A 348 -3.39 9.02 -11.65
CA ARG A 348 -4.35 9.78 -12.48
C ARG A 348 -4.36 9.29 -13.92
N ASP A 349 -3.19 9.27 -14.57
CA ASP A 349 -3.05 8.90 -15.97
C ASP A 349 -3.52 7.45 -16.20
N PHE A 350 -3.23 6.52 -15.27
CA PHE A 350 -3.72 5.14 -15.33
C PHE A 350 -5.24 5.03 -15.15
N ALA A 351 -5.81 5.72 -14.15
CA ALA A 351 -7.25 5.72 -13.92
C ALA A 351 -8.01 6.29 -15.12
N ASP A 352 -7.51 7.37 -15.72
CA ASP A 352 -8.12 7.99 -16.90
C ASP A 352 -8.02 7.07 -18.12
N ALA A 353 -6.86 6.46 -18.36
CA ALA A 353 -6.69 5.47 -19.43
C ALA A 353 -7.67 4.30 -19.30
N LEU A 354 -7.85 3.76 -18.08
CA LEU A 354 -8.76 2.65 -17.85
C LEU A 354 -10.24 3.06 -17.95
N ARG A 355 -10.62 4.24 -17.42
CA ARG A 355 -11.99 4.79 -17.54
C ARG A 355 -12.44 4.98 -18.98
N ASN A 356 -11.52 5.36 -19.86
CA ASN A 356 -11.83 5.62 -21.25
C ASN A 356 -12.21 4.35 -22.04
N VAL A 357 -11.83 3.16 -21.54
CA VAL A 357 -12.03 1.90 -22.26
C VAL A 357 -12.89 0.88 -21.51
N SER A 358 -12.80 0.81 -20.18
CA SER A 358 -13.44 -0.21 -19.36
C SER A 358 -14.95 -0.04 -19.29
N LYS A 359 -15.68 -1.16 -19.40
CA LYS A 359 -17.13 -1.21 -19.13
C LYS A 359 -17.43 -1.33 -17.64
N SER A 360 -16.45 -1.75 -16.85
CA SER A 360 -16.57 -1.88 -15.39
C SER A 360 -16.26 -0.56 -14.68
N PRO A 361 -16.79 -0.33 -13.46
CA PRO A 361 -16.46 0.87 -12.70
C PRO A 361 -14.97 1.02 -12.41
N VAL A 362 -14.47 2.24 -12.56
CA VAL A 362 -13.09 2.63 -12.24
C VAL A 362 -13.10 3.83 -11.30
N ILE A 363 -12.72 3.57 -10.06
CA ILE A 363 -12.74 4.52 -8.97
C ILE A 363 -11.31 4.98 -8.72
N TYR A 364 -11.11 6.28 -8.57
CA TYR A 364 -9.81 6.88 -8.26
C TYR A 364 -9.95 7.77 -7.03
N ALA A 365 -9.28 7.40 -5.95
CA ALA A 365 -9.18 8.20 -4.75
C ALA A 365 -7.78 8.78 -4.62
N GLU A 366 -7.69 10.09 -4.83
CA GLU A 366 -6.49 10.85 -4.51
C GLU A 366 -6.59 11.36 -3.08
N ILE A 367 -5.60 11.04 -2.25
CA ILE A 367 -5.60 11.35 -0.82
C ILE A 367 -4.70 12.56 -0.56
N PRO A 368 -5.28 13.74 -0.24
CA PRO A 368 -4.49 14.95 -0.03
C PRO A 368 -3.53 14.79 1.13
N HIS A 369 -2.32 15.34 0.96
CA HIS A 369 -1.22 15.28 1.94
C HIS A 369 -0.70 13.89 2.32
N ALA A 370 -1.27 12.81 1.79
CA ALA A 370 -0.79 11.47 2.05
C ALA A 370 0.51 11.20 1.30
N GLN A 371 1.43 10.52 1.96
CA GLN A 371 2.70 10.06 1.41
C GLN A 371 2.55 8.70 0.73
N HIS A 372 3.60 8.22 0.05
CA HIS A 372 3.76 6.81 -0.27
C HIS A 372 3.54 5.94 0.98
N ALA A 373 2.91 4.77 0.81
CA ALA A 373 2.65 3.83 1.91
C ALA A 373 1.81 4.38 3.07
N PHE A 374 0.90 5.34 2.81
CA PHE A 374 -0.02 5.90 3.81
C PHE A 374 -0.91 4.86 4.50
N ASP A 375 -1.15 3.70 3.88
CA ASP A 375 -2.03 2.64 4.39
C ASP A 375 -1.32 1.61 5.29
N PHE A 376 0.02 1.68 5.36
CA PHE A 376 0.83 0.64 5.98
C PHE A 376 0.63 0.53 7.49
N PHE A 377 0.51 1.68 8.17
CA PHE A 377 0.36 1.75 9.62
C PHE A 377 -1.12 1.72 10.01
N GLY A 378 -1.39 1.38 11.27
CA GLY A 378 -2.72 1.59 11.88
C GLY A 378 -3.00 3.08 12.17
N SER A 379 -2.76 3.96 11.19
CA SER A 379 -3.08 5.39 11.16
C SER A 379 -4.51 5.61 10.68
N ALA A 380 -5.00 6.87 10.70
CA ALA A 380 -6.31 7.16 10.14
C ALA A 380 -6.37 6.85 8.64
N HIS A 381 -5.30 7.11 7.89
CA HIS A 381 -5.21 6.73 6.48
C HIS A 381 -5.32 5.21 6.28
N GLY A 382 -4.58 4.40 7.05
CA GLY A 382 -4.67 2.94 6.96
C GLY A 382 -6.07 2.40 7.24
N HIS A 383 -6.75 2.93 8.26
CA HIS A 383 -8.11 2.49 8.59
C HIS A 383 -9.15 2.96 7.58
N ASN A 384 -9.04 4.20 7.08
CA ASN A 384 -9.92 4.73 6.05
C ASN A 384 -9.74 3.98 4.71
N THR A 385 -8.50 3.63 4.37
CA THR A 385 -8.19 2.76 3.21
C THR A 385 -8.87 1.42 3.35
N ALA A 386 -8.67 0.74 4.48
CA ALA A 386 -9.29 -0.56 4.74
C ALA A 386 -10.83 -0.51 4.67
N ALA A 387 -11.45 0.55 5.19
CA ALA A 387 -12.90 0.75 5.16
C ALA A 387 -13.42 1.00 3.74
N ALA A 388 -12.75 1.86 2.98
CA ALA A 388 -13.12 2.18 1.60
C ALA A 388 -12.99 0.96 0.69
N VAL A 389 -11.90 0.19 0.86
CA VAL A 389 -11.68 -1.06 0.12
C VAL A 389 -12.74 -2.10 0.47
N GLU A 390 -13.04 -2.32 1.76
CA GLU A 390 -14.14 -3.21 2.16
C GLU A 390 -15.46 -2.84 1.49
N ARG A 391 -15.84 -1.56 1.50
CA ARG A 391 -17.09 -1.08 0.87
C ARG A 391 -17.10 -1.35 -0.63
N PHE A 392 -16.02 -1.01 -1.33
CA PHE A 392 -15.88 -1.28 -2.76
C PHE A 392 -16.02 -2.78 -3.07
N LEU A 393 -15.30 -3.62 -2.34
CA LEU A 393 -15.31 -5.07 -2.61
C LEU A 393 -16.65 -5.72 -2.25
N ASN A 394 -17.32 -5.27 -1.19
CA ASN A 394 -18.69 -5.70 -0.88
C ASN A 394 -19.68 -5.25 -1.95
N TRP A 395 -19.51 -4.05 -2.53
CA TRP A 395 -20.34 -3.59 -3.64
C TRP A 395 -20.14 -4.48 -4.88
N VAL A 396 -18.90 -4.85 -5.22
CA VAL A 396 -18.62 -5.74 -6.36
C VAL A 396 -19.30 -7.09 -6.21
N ARG A 397 -19.37 -7.62 -4.99
CA ARG A 397 -20.05 -8.90 -4.70
C ARG A 397 -21.58 -8.84 -4.85
N GLY A 398 -22.16 -7.65 -4.80
CA GLY A 398 -23.61 -7.46 -4.71
C GLY A 398 -24.17 -7.85 -3.32
N PRO A 399 -25.50 -7.67 -3.10
CA PRO A 399 -26.15 -8.19 -1.91
C PRO A 399 -26.01 -9.72 -1.88
N GLY A 400 -25.38 -10.22 -0.83
CA GLY A 400 -25.20 -11.66 -0.58
C GLY A 400 -26.44 -12.35 -0.06
#